data_AF-A0A4U0NVA3-F1
#
_entry.id   AF-A0A4U0NVA3-F1
#
_cell.length_a   1.000
_cell.length_b   1.000
_cell.length_c   1.000
_cell.angle_alpha   90.00
_cell.angle_beta   90.00
_cell.angle_gamma   90.00
#
_symmetry.space_group_name_H-M   'P 1'
#
loop_
_entity.id
_entity.type
_entity.pdbx_description
1 polymer ?
#
loop_
_entity_poly.entity_id
_entity_poly.type
_entity_poly.pdbx_seq_one_letter_code
_entity_poly.pdbx_strand_id
1 'polypeptide(L)'
;MRVTTGTAMALCSSILGGTVLVGTAQAASTRYVPSVAQPTQCLAPLQGDWSLGPKDIPAKGTVGSLVKDYRRFGTYPTAKSFLDAWKKDDWTWSYPPNDGFSGSPTPVTLGAGTMLDRFGSTSGKFVSPVTSAKAVPYKERSIPPSNLQTYRNGDTYDVECNYHVYKVRTSVTGKQGGIAAAFGQPGGGTQIQLNQSVGQLLAANALEDVTPGRVRTPQRAVPKPAKPVTDRFSAHAALQRAGIPDEYYRIDSVHEPRLPATEYYRFRRVAGRWELSLNERGENRLIARYADESRAAQRLYRELVEQQRRG
;
A
#
# COMPACT_ATOMS: atom_id res chain seq x y z
N MET A 1 6.10 -110.34 -1.44
CA MET A 1 4.87 -110.52 -2.22
C MET A 1 4.16 -109.17 -2.26
N ARG A 2 4.07 -108.51 -3.43
CA ARG A 2 2.81 -108.36 -4.22
C ARG A 2 1.64 -107.91 -3.32
N VAL A 3 0.89 -106.84 -3.56
CA VAL A 3 0.56 -106.09 -4.77
C VAL A 3 -0.17 -104.78 -4.36
N THR A 4 -0.02 -103.78 -5.22
CA THR A 4 -0.75 -102.50 -5.38
C THR A 4 -2.29 -102.61 -5.42
N THR A 5 -3.02 -101.55 -5.02
CA THR A 5 -3.95 -100.78 -5.91
C THR A 5 -4.67 -99.61 -5.23
N GLY A 6 -4.71 -98.47 -5.94
CA GLY A 6 -5.81 -97.46 -6.02
C GLY A 6 -5.98 -96.50 -4.84
N THR A 7 -6.34 -95.22 -5.00
CA THR A 7 -7.04 -94.53 -6.10
C THR A 7 -6.82 -93.01 -5.94
N ALA A 8 -6.84 -92.25 -7.04
CA ALA A 8 -6.65 -90.81 -7.08
C ALA A 8 -7.84 -90.00 -6.52
N MET A 9 -7.56 -88.83 -5.93
CA MET A 9 -8.50 -87.71 -5.87
C MET A 9 -7.71 -86.39 -5.92
N ALA A 10 -8.01 -85.57 -6.92
CA ALA A 10 -7.50 -84.22 -7.08
C ALA A 10 -8.47 -83.22 -6.45
N LEU A 11 -7.96 -82.15 -5.84
CA LEU A 11 -8.65 -80.85 -5.72
C LEU A 11 -7.62 -79.74 -5.47
N CYS A 12 -7.66 -78.74 -6.34
CA CYS A 12 -6.77 -77.59 -6.43
C CYS A 12 -6.88 -76.62 -5.25
N SER A 13 -5.72 -76.13 -4.79
CA SER A 13 -5.58 -75.03 -3.83
C SER A 13 -5.56 -73.68 -4.55
N SER A 14 -6.36 -72.73 -4.08
CA SER A 14 -6.38 -71.33 -4.51
C SER A 14 -5.28 -70.51 -3.83
N ILE A 15 -4.42 -69.85 -4.61
CA ILE A 15 -3.40 -68.89 -4.15
C ILE A 15 -3.98 -67.48 -4.24
N LEU A 16 -4.07 -66.77 -3.11
CA LEU A 16 -4.33 -65.33 -3.04
C LEU A 16 -3.00 -64.58 -3.18
N GLY A 17 -2.83 -63.88 -4.31
CA GLY A 17 -1.74 -62.94 -4.53
C GLY A 17 -2.05 -61.57 -3.93
N GLY A 18 -1.26 -61.14 -2.95
CA GLY A 18 -1.28 -59.79 -2.42
C GLY A 18 -0.20 -58.93 -3.06
N THR A 19 -0.60 -57.95 -3.87
CA THR A 19 0.29 -56.95 -4.46
C THR A 19 0.61 -55.87 -3.43
N VAL A 20 1.87 -55.77 -3.00
CA VAL A 20 2.33 -54.66 -2.14
C VAL A 20 2.73 -53.48 -3.03
N LEU A 21 1.88 -52.46 -3.10
CA LEU A 21 2.24 -51.16 -3.69
C LEU A 21 3.13 -50.41 -2.70
N VAL A 22 4.44 -50.40 -2.96
CA VAL A 22 5.40 -49.54 -2.26
C VAL A 22 5.23 -48.12 -2.81
N GLY A 23 4.35 -47.34 -2.18
CA GLY A 23 4.25 -45.90 -2.44
C GLY A 23 5.45 -45.19 -1.85
N THR A 24 6.33 -44.65 -2.69
CA THR A 24 7.37 -43.71 -2.23
C THR A 24 6.67 -42.41 -1.82
N ALA A 25 6.50 -42.22 -0.50
CA ALA A 25 6.09 -40.94 0.05
C ALA A 25 7.17 -39.90 -0.26
N GLN A 26 6.98 -39.11 -1.32
CA GLN A 26 7.74 -37.88 -1.51
C GLN A 26 7.33 -36.95 -0.36
N ALA A 27 8.22 -36.79 0.63
CA ALA A 27 8.07 -35.76 1.64
C ALA A 27 7.99 -34.42 0.90
N ALA A 28 6.79 -33.83 0.88
CA ALA A 28 6.60 -32.50 0.35
C ALA A 28 7.51 -31.57 1.16
N SER A 29 8.55 -31.05 0.52
CA SER A 29 9.38 -30.02 1.11
C SER A 29 8.48 -28.82 1.39
N THR A 30 8.00 -28.69 2.62
CA THR A 30 7.41 -27.45 3.12
C THR A 30 8.51 -26.41 3.02
N ARG A 31 8.45 -25.59 1.96
CA ARG A 31 9.28 -24.39 1.86
C ARG A 31 9.01 -23.57 3.12
N TYR A 32 9.99 -23.48 4.00
CA TYR A 32 10.01 -22.48 5.05
C TYR A 32 9.92 -21.11 4.37
N VAL A 33 8.75 -20.49 4.40
CA VAL A 33 8.59 -19.08 4.07
C VAL A 33 8.94 -18.35 5.37
N PRO A 34 10.07 -17.63 5.45
CA PRO A 34 10.39 -16.87 6.64
C PRO A 34 9.22 -15.95 6.97
N SER A 35 8.76 -15.97 8.22
CA SER A 35 7.81 -14.98 8.71
C SER A 35 8.38 -13.60 8.41
N VAL A 36 7.65 -12.84 7.62
CA VAL A 36 7.91 -11.41 7.35
C VAL A 36 8.09 -10.72 8.68
N ALA A 37 9.18 -9.95 8.83
CA ALA A 37 9.27 -9.05 9.97
C ALA A 37 8.17 -8.00 9.81
N GLN A 38 7.15 -8.06 10.68
CA GLN A 38 6.13 -7.02 10.72
C GLN A 38 6.81 -5.68 11.03
N PRO A 39 6.35 -4.57 10.43
CA PRO A 39 6.75 -3.23 10.83
C PRO A 39 6.75 -3.06 12.35
N THR A 40 7.84 -2.53 12.89
CA THR A 40 7.99 -2.31 14.36
C THR A 40 8.09 -0.83 14.72
N GLN A 41 8.17 0.03 13.72
CA GLN A 41 8.37 1.47 13.89
C GLN A 41 7.22 2.26 13.26
N CYS A 42 7.11 3.52 13.69
CA CYS A 42 6.09 4.45 13.23
C CYS A 42 4.63 3.99 13.45
N LEU A 43 4.37 3.27 14.55
CA LEU A 43 3.07 2.64 14.85
C LEU A 43 2.14 3.48 15.75
N ALA A 44 2.67 4.52 16.42
CA ALA A 44 1.90 5.36 17.34
C ALA A 44 2.11 6.85 17.01
N PRO A 45 1.08 7.71 17.14
CA PRO A 45 1.19 9.14 16.85
C PRO A 45 1.95 9.91 17.93
N LEU A 46 2.65 10.97 17.53
CA LEU A 46 3.23 11.93 18.47
C LEU A 46 2.09 12.73 19.12
N GLN A 47 2.04 12.75 20.46
CA GLN A 47 1.04 13.49 21.24
C GLN A 47 -0.42 13.14 20.89
N GLY A 48 -0.68 11.92 20.39
CA GLY A 48 -2.02 11.51 19.97
C GLY A 48 -2.50 12.09 18.63
N ASP A 49 -1.63 12.80 17.90
CA ASP A 49 -1.97 13.47 16.63
C ASP A 49 -1.05 12.98 15.49
N TRP A 50 -1.62 12.23 14.55
CA TRP A 50 -0.91 11.78 13.34
C TRP A 50 -0.49 12.91 12.42
N SER A 51 -1.07 14.11 12.52
CA SER A 51 -0.58 15.29 11.79
C SER A 51 0.85 15.62 12.19
N LEU A 52 1.21 15.35 13.44
CA LEU A 52 2.56 15.50 13.93
C LEU A 52 3.46 14.32 13.55
N GLY A 53 2.94 13.25 12.94
CA GLY A 53 3.69 12.05 12.55
C GLY A 53 3.90 11.06 13.70
N PRO A 54 4.68 9.99 13.50
CA PRO A 54 4.87 8.96 14.51
C PRO A 54 5.63 9.48 15.72
N LYS A 55 5.30 9.00 16.93
CA LYS A 55 6.01 9.32 18.18
C LYS A 55 7.51 9.05 18.03
N ASP A 56 7.83 7.85 17.54
CA ASP A 56 9.20 7.38 17.38
C ASP A 56 9.58 7.41 15.89
N ILE A 57 10.72 8.04 15.58
CA ILE A 57 11.31 8.07 14.24
C ILE A 57 12.45 7.06 14.21
N PRO A 58 12.53 6.17 13.20
CA PRO A 58 13.59 5.18 13.11
C PRO A 58 14.99 5.81 13.14
N ALA A 59 15.89 5.26 13.96
CA ALA A 59 17.30 5.68 14.01
C ALA A 59 18.23 4.82 13.14
N LYS A 60 17.78 3.62 12.75
CA LYS A 60 18.56 2.61 12.01
C LYS A 60 17.75 2.06 10.84
N GLY A 61 18.40 1.26 10.01
CA GLY A 61 17.77 0.65 8.84
C GLY A 61 17.60 1.62 7.68
N THR A 62 16.85 1.18 6.67
CA THR A 62 16.62 1.94 5.43
C THR A 62 15.93 3.26 5.71
N VAL A 63 14.81 3.24 6.45
CA VAL A 63 14.09 4.47 6.82
C VAL A 63 14.95 5.35 7.72
N GLY A 64 15.65 4.77 8.70
CA GLY A 64 16.54 5.52 9.60
C GLY A 64 17.61 6.34 8.89
N SER A 65 18.14 5.80 7.78
CA SER A 65 19.11 6.51 6.94
C SER A 65 18.48 7.69 6.19
N LEU A 66 17.22 7.56 5.78
CA LEU A 66 16.48 8.59 5.03
C LEU A 66 15.98 9.72 5.92
N VAL A 67 15.64 9.42 7.17
CA VAL A 67 15.21 10.42 8.17
C VAL A 67 16.37 10.95 9.01
N LYS A 68 17.61 10.62 8.65
CA LYS A 68 18.80 11.19 9.28
C LYS A 68 18.79 12.72 9.16
N ASP A 69 19.01 13.39 10.28
CA ASP A 69 18.96 14.85 10.44
C ASP A 69 17.60 15.50 10.10
N TYR A 70 16.53 14.70 9.97
CA TYR A 70 15.18 15.23 9.81
C TYR A 70 14.72 15.85 11.13
N ARG A 71 14.56 17.17 11.12
CA ARG A 71 13.93 17.91 12.22
C ARG A 71 12.45 18.04 11.91
N ARG A 72 11.60 17.28 12.61
CA ARG A 72 10.15 17.16 12.36
C ARG A 72 9.45 18.48 12.04
N PHE A 73 9.69 19.51 12.86
CA PHE A 73 9.10 20.84 12.70
C PHE A 73 10.08 21.85 12.08
N GLY A 74 11.28 21.43 11.71
CA GLY A 74 12.27 22.26 11.04
C GLY A 74 12.60 23.54 11.81
N THR A 75 12.24 24.68 11.23
CA THR A 75 12.41 26.02 11.79
C THR A 75 11.33 26.43 12.79
N TYR A 76 10.22 25.70 12.89
CA TYR A 76 9.12 26.02 13.80
C TYR A 76 9.47 25.55 15.23
N PRO A 77 9.36 26.43 16.24
CA PRO A 77 9.77 26.10 17.61
C PRO A 77 8.78 25.16 18.32
N THR A 78 7.52 25.09 17.88
CA THR A 78 6.48 24.26 18.53
C THR A 78 5.62 23.52 17.50
N ALA A 79 5.04 22.40 17.94
CA ALA A 79 4.04 21.64 17.17
C ALA A 79 2.85 22.52 16.76
N LYS A 80 2.37 23.38 17.67
CA LYS A 80 1.30 24.34 17.38
C LYS A 80 1.68 25.31 16.26
N SER A 81 2.83 25.98 16.37
CA SER A 81 3.28 26.92 15.32
C SER A 81 3.49 26.25 13.96
N PHE A 82 3.87 24.97 13.96
CA PHE A 82 3.97 24.17 12.74
C PHE A 82 2.59 23.89 12.14
N LEU A 83 1.64 23.41 12.93
CA LEU A 83 0.28 23.11 12.45
C LEU A 83 -0.45 24.38 11.99
N ASP A 84 -0.35 25.47 12.74
CA ASP A 84 -0.96 26.77 12.38
C ASP A 84 -0.47 27.27 11.00
N ALA A 85 0.80 26.96 10.64
CA ALA A 85 1.36 27.35 9.36
C ALA A 85 0.98 26.41 8.20
N TRP A 86 0.78 25.12 8.48
CA TRP A 86 0.68 24.08 7.46
C TRP A 86 -0.66 23.37 7.38
N LYS A 87 -1.62 23.61 8.26
CA LYS A 87 -2.98 23.05 8.20
C LYS A 87 -4.00 24.15 7.89
N LYS A 88 -4.97 23.84 7.03
CA LYS A 88 -6.17 24.67 6.80
C LYS A 88 -7.30 24.30 7.76
N ASP A 89 -7.39 23.00 8.05
CA ASP A 89 -8.32 22.38 8.99
C ASP A 89 -7.73 21.01 9.39
N ASP A 90 -8.43 20.24 10.23
CA ASP A 90 -7.96 18.92 10.69
C ASP A 90 -7.63 17.94 9.56
N TRP A 91 -8.26 18.11 8.38
CA TRP A 91 -8.19 17.21 7.23
C TRP A 91 -7.19 17.65 6.17
N THR A 92 -6.91 18.95 6.08
CA THR A 92 -6.33 19.55 4.89
C THR A 92 -5.02 20.23 5.22
N TRP A 93 -3.92 19.70 4.68
CA TRP A 93 -2.64 20.37 4.66
C TRP A 93 -2.61 21.50 3.61
N SER A 94 -1.88 22.57 3.93
CA SER A 94 -1.50 23.66 3.02
C SER A 94 -0.27 23.25 2.23
N TYR A 95 -0.45 22.43 1.19
CA TYR A 95 0.65 22.08 0.30
C TYR A 95 1.16 23.29 -0.50
N PRO A 96 2.46 23.32 -0.85
CA PRO A 96 3.02 24.35 -1.71
C PRO A 96 2.35 24.35 -3.10
N PRO A 97 2.29 25.51 -3.77
CA PRO A 97 1.76 25.60 -5.14
C PRO A 97 2.63 24.81 -6.13
N ASN A 98 2.18 24.74 -7.39
CA ASN A 98 2.92 24.11 -8.49
C ASN A 98 3.33 22.66 -8.17
N ASP A 99 2.44 21.88 -7.54
CA ASP A 99 2.70 20.50 -7.15
C ASP A 99 3.97 20.31 -6.26
N GLY A 100 4.40 21.38 -5.59
CA GLY A 100 5.63 21.41 -4.80
C GLY A 100 6.93 21.42 -5.60
N PHE A 101 6.89 21.71 -6.91
CA PHE A 101 8.10 21.95 -7.68
C PHE A 101 8.66 23.35 -7.38
N SER A 102 9.97 23.43 -7.14
CA SER A 102 10.69 24.70 -6.89
C SER A 102 10.87 25.56 -8.15
N GLY A 103 10.47 25.05 -9.32
CA GLY A 103 10.55 25.71 -10.61
C GLY A 103 9.71 24.96 -11.64
N SER A 104 9.99 25.18 -12.92
CA SER A 104 9.28 24.51 -14.01
C SER A 104 9.72 23.04 -14.13
N PRO A 105 8.82 22.07 -13.91
CA PRO A 105 9.17 20.67 -14.09
C PRO A 105 9.30 20.32 -15.59
N THR A 106 10.17 19.39 -15.91
CA THR A 106 10.41 18.92 -17.29
C THR A 106 9.77 17.55 -17.51
N PRO A 107 9.22 17.26 -18.70
CA PRO A 107 8.79 15.90 -19.03
C PRO A 107 9.91 14.89 -18.86
N VAL A 108 9.59 13.70 -18.37
CA VAL A 108 10.54 12.59 -18.20
C VAL A 108 9.94 11.27 -18.66
N THR A 109 10.79 10.44 -19.25
CA THR A 109 10.51 9.04 -19.58
C THR A 109 11.48 8.17 -18.80
N LEU A 110 10.96 7.35 -17.90
CA LEU A 110 11.72 6.45 -17.03
C LEU A 110 11.84 5.08 -17.71
N GLY A 111 13.06 4.67 -18.01
CA GLY A 111 13.36 3.38 -18.63
C GLY A 111 13.30 2.21 -17.64
N ALA A 112 13.18 1.00 -18.18
CA ALA A 112 13.23 -0.24 -17.40
C ALA A 112 14.51 -0.29 -16.52
N GLY A 113 14.38 -0.75 -15.29
CA GLY A 113 15.47 -0.80 -14.31
C GLY A 113 15.62 0.46 -13.45
N THR A 114 14.97 1.58 -13.80
CA THR A 114 14.96 2.78 -12.96
C THR A 114 14.36 2.46 -11.59
N MET A 115 15.03 2.88 -10.52
CA MET A 115 14.58 2.70 -9.14
C MET A 115 13.92 3.98 -8.63
N LEU A 116 12.80 3.81 -7.94
CA LEU A 116 11.98 4.88 -7.39
C LEU A 116 11.61 4.53 -5.95
N ASP A 117 11.39 5.53 -5.10
CA ASP A 117 10.82 5.30 -3.77
C ASP A 117 9.75 6.35 -3.42
N ARG A 118 8.98 6.06 -2.37
CA ARG A 118 7.88 6.91 -1.90
C ARG A 118 7.59 6.68 -0.42
N PHE A 119 7.28 7.76 0.29
CA PHE A 119 6.59 7.73 1.58
C PHE A 119 5.12 8.07 1.35
N GLY A 120 4.24 7.07 1.30
CA GLY A 120 2.86 7.29 0.88
C GLY A 120 2.21 6.06 0.27
N SER A 121 0.88 6.05 0.25
CA SER A 121 0.11 4.96 -0.36
C SER A 121 0.33 4.90 -1.88
N THR A 122 -0.06 3.77 -2.49
CA THR A 122 0.00 3.55 -3.94
C THR A 122 -1.04 4.37 -4.72
N SER A 123 -1.99 5.04 -4.08
CA SER A 123 -2.97 5.91 -4.76
C SER A 123 -2.34 7.19 -5.30
N GLY A 124 -1.20 7.60 -4.73
CA GLY A 124 -0.51 8.83 -5.13
C GLY A 124 0.34 8.70 -6.39
N LYS A 125 0.81 9.84 -6.88
CA LYS A 125 1.59 9.98 -8.12
C LYS A 125 3.01 10.48 -7.94
N PHE A 126 3.38 10.90 -6.73
CA PHE A 126 4.69 11.50 -6.47
C PHE A 126 5.68 10.46 -5.95
N VAL A 127 6.81 10.34 -6.62
CA VAL A 127 7.93 9.46 -6.24
C VAL A 127 9.23 10.25 -6.25
N SER A 128 10.27 9.72 -5.62
CA SER A 128 11.64 10.24 -5.76
C SER A 128 12.52 9.20 -6.45
N PRO A 129 13.54 9.63 -7.21
CA PRO A 129 14.51 8.70 -7.79
C PRO A 129 15.37 8.09 -6.68
N VAL A 130 15.67 6.80 -6.82
CA VAL A 130 16.69 6.10 -6.05
C VAL A 130 17.86 5.82 -6.98
N THR A 131 19.00 6.45 -6.71
CA THR A 131 20.23 6.20 -7.47
C THR A 131 21.12 5.21 -6.71
N SER A 132 22.10 4.62 -7.41
CA SER A 132 23.10 3.74 -6.79
C SER A 132 23.90 4.44 -5.67
N ALA A 133 23.97 5.77 -5.68
CA ALA A 133 24.73 6.56 -4.71
C ALA A 133 23.87 7.09 -3.55
N LYS A 134 22.60 7.45 -3.80
CA LYS A 134 21.75 8.13 -2.80
C LYS A 134 20.27 8.05 -3.16
N ALA A 135 19.42 7.81 -2.15
CA ALA A 135 17.99 8.08 -2.18
C ALA A 135 17.71 9.46 -1.53
N VAL A 136 16.66 10.17 -1.97
CA VAL A 136 16.37 11.52 -1.47
C VAL A 136 16.02 11.46 0.04
N PRO A 137 16.77 12.13 0.94
CA PRO A 137 16.45 12.17 2.37
C PRO A 137 15.09 12.82 2.64
N TYR A 138 14.43 12.45 3.73
CA TYR A 138 13.09 12.94 4.08
C TYR A 138 13.01 14.47 4.17
N LYS A 139 14.03 15.12 4.75
CA LYS A 139 14.14 16.59 4.81
C LYS A 139 14.24 17.28 3.44
N GLU A 140 14.68 16.55 2.41
CA GLU A 140 14.78 17.07 1.05
C GLU A 140 13.49 16.84 0.24
N ARG A 141 12.50 16.11 0.81
CA ARG A 141 11.23 15.77 0.16
C ARG A 141 10.08 16.74 0.44
N SER A 142 10.21 17.60 1.45
CA SER A 142 9.18 18.58 1.84
C SER A 142 7.77 17.97 1.90
N ILE A 143 7.63 16.87 2.64
CA ILE A 143 6.36 16.19 2.92
C ILE A 143 6.06 16.24 4.43
N PRO A 144 4.78 16.29 4.84
CA PRO A 144 4.41 16.44 6.24
C PRO A 144 4.80 15.22 7.08
N PRO A 145 4.94 15.36 8.41
CA PRO A 145 5.31 14.25 9.30
C PRO A 145 4.38 13.02 9.22
N SER A 146 3.11 13.23 8.88
CA SER A 146 2.08 12.19 8.73
C SER A 146 2.40 11.16 7.63
N ASN A 147 3.23 11.50 6.63
CA ASN A 147 3.66 10.54 5.61
C ASN A 147 4.51 9.39 6.18
N LEU A 148 5.04 9.50 7.39
CA LEU A 148 5.77 8.43 8.08
C LEU A 148 4.84 7.45 8.84
N GLN A 149 3.53 7.64 8.86
CA GLN A 149 2.61 6.74 9.56
C GLN A 149 2.61 5.33 8.95
N THR A 150 2.88 4.30 9.75
CA THR A 150 2.65 2.91 9.36
C THR A 150 1.15 2.61 9.49
N TYR A 151 0.51 2.18 8.39
CA TYR A 151 -0.92 1.87 8.39
C TYR A 151 -1.18 0.40 8.69
N ARG A 152 -2.24 0.15 9.47
CA ARG A 152 -2.71 -1.20 9.79
C ARG A 152 -3.48 -1.77 8.59
N ASN A 153 -3.19 -3.02 8.21
CA ASN A 153 -3.87 -3.75 7.16
C ASN A 153 -4.38 -5.08 7.73
N GLY A 154 -5.67 -5.13 8.07
CA GLY A 154 -6.25 -6.25 8.82
C GLY A 154 -5.50 -6.46 10.14
N ASP A 155 -5.08 -7.69 10.42
CA ASP A 155 -4.31 -8.03 11.64
C ASP A 155 -2.80 -7.78 11.52
N THR A 156 -2.37 -7.16 10.43
CA THR A 156 -0.96 -6.89 10.10
C THR A 156 -0.73 -5.40 9.84
N TYR A 157 0.50 -5.02 9.48
CA TYR A 157 0.83 -3.69 8.96
C TYR A 157 1.28 -3.76 7.51
N ASP A 158 1.07 -2.68 6.75
CA ASP A 158 1.43 -2.62 5.34
C ASP A 158 2.96 -2.59 5.12
N VAL A 159 3.60 -1.48 5.48
CA VAL A 159 5.05 -1.33 5.37
C VAL A 159 5.58 -0.34 6.41
N GLU A 160 6.81 -0.56 6.87
CA GLU A 160 7.43 0.28 7.88
C GLU A 160 7.51 1.74 7.44
N CYS A 161 6.92 2.61 8.25
CA CYS A 161 6.86 4.05 8.07
C CYS A 161 6.36 4.50 6.69
N ASN A 162 5.48 3.69 6.07
CA ASN A 162 4.92 3.92 4.73
C ASN A 162 5.98 4.08 3.62
N TYR A 163 7.17 3.50 3.81
CA TYR A 163 8.26 3.59 2.85
C TYR A 163 8.24 2.45 1.85
N HIS A 164 8.03 2.79 0.58
CA HIS A 164 7.96 1.84 -0.53
C HIS A 164 9.07 2.07 -1.54
N VAL A 165 9.56 1.01 -2.16
CA VAL A 165 10.57 1.04 -3.23
C VAL A 165 10.04 0.31 -4.45
N TYR A 166 10.17 0.94 -5.62
CA TYR A 166 9.69 0.43 -6.89
C TYR A 166 10.80 0.34 -7.93
N LYS A 167 10.69 -0.65 -8.81
CA LYS A 167 11.51 -0.80 -10.00
C LYS A 167 10.65 -0.65 -11.24
N VAL A 168 11.06 0.22 -12.17
CA VAL A 168 10.41 0.37 -13.46
C VAL A 168 10.62 -0.90 -14.29
N ARG A 169 9.54 -1.49 -14.78
CA ARG A 169 9.56 -2.69 -15.64
C ARG A 169 9.42 -2.34 -17.12
N THR A 170 8.54 -1.40 -17.43
CA THR A 170 8.31 -0.87 -18.78
C THR A 170 8.28 0.64 -18.73
N SER A 171 8.40 1.32 -19.87
CA SER A 171 8.50 2.77 -19.94
C SER A 171 7.37 3.47 -19.17
N VAL A 172 7.73 4.34 -18.22
CA VAL A 172 6.78 5.15 -17.43
C VAL A 172 7.06 6.63 -17.67
N THR A 173 6.01 7.43 -17.83
CA THR A 173 6.13 8.86 -18.14
C THR A 173 5.60 9.73 -17.00
N GLY A 174 6.15 10.94 -16.90
CA GLY A 174 5.75 11.93 -15.92
C GLY A 174 6.45 13.27 -16.13
N LYS A 175 6.52 14.07 -15.08
CA LYS A 175 7.31 15.31 -15.02
C LYS A 175 8.26 15.25 -13.82
N GLN A 176 9.49 15.73 -13.99
CA GLN A 176 10.51 15.76 -12.94
C GLN A 176 10.97 17.19 -12.64
N GLY A 177 11.44 17.43 -11.42
CA GLY A 177 11.97 18.73 -11.04
C GLY A 177 12.44 18.76 -9.58
N GLY A 178 13.03 19.89 -9.20
CA GLY A 178 13.42 20.17 -7.82
C GLY A 178 12.20 20.34 -6.90
N ILE A 179 12.34 19.95 -5.64
CA ILE A 179 11.31 20.05 -4.61
C ILE A 179 11.44 21.39 -3.88
N ALA A 180 10.35 22.16 -3.80
CA ALA A 180 10.29 23.42 -3.06
C ALA A 180 10.40 23.19 -1.55
N ALA A 181 10.88 24.19 -0.81
CA ALA A 181 10.83 24.20 0.65
C ALA A 181 9.37 24.20 1.13
N ALA A 182 9.01 23.28 2.02
CA ALA A 182 7.69 23.24 2.67
C ALA A 182 7.74 22.42 3.96
N PHE A 183 6.70 22.52 4.79
CA PHE A 183 6.58 21.81 6.07
C PHE A 183 7.82 21.99 6.98
N GLY A 184 8.35 23.21 7.02
CA GLY A 184 9.56 23.57 7.79
C GLY A 184 10.86 22.95 7.26
N GLN A 185 10.81 22.21 6.15
CA GLN A 185 11.96 21.55 5.54
C GLN A 185 12.53 22.35 4.38
N PRO A 186 13.85 22.23 4.12
CA PRO A 186 14.50 22.95 3.03
C PRO A 186 14.10 22.49 1.63
N GLY A 187 13.61 21.25 1.47
CA GLY A 187 13.40 20.67 0.15
C GLY A 187 14.72 20.48 -0.59
N GLY A 188 14.74 20.78 -1.89
CA GLY A 188 15.94 20.71 -2.73
C GLY A 188 16.23 19.32 -3.32
N GLY A 189 15.48 18.29 -2.90
CA GLY A 189 15.52 16.98 -3.53
C GLY A 189 14.87 16.98 -4.92
N THR A 190 14.92 15.84 -5.60
CA THR A 190 14.20 15.62 -6.87
C THR A 190 12.90 14.86 -6.62
N GLN A 191 11.80 15.34 -7.21
CA GLN A 191 10.56 14.58 -7.30
C GLN A 191 10.19 14.30 -8.76
N ILE A 192 9.44 13.23 -8.96
CA ILE A 192 8.80 12.88 -10.21
C ILE A 192 7.30 12.75 -9.93
N GLN A 193 6.49 13.52 -10.64
CA GLN A 193 5.04 13.38 -10.69
C GLN A 193 4.69 12.50 -11.89
N LEU A 194 4.24 11.28 -11.62
CA LEU A 194 3.88 10.29 -12.64
C LEU A 194 2.53 10.65 -13.29
N ASN A 195 2.37 10.33 -14.57
CA ASN A 195 1.10 10.56 -15.27
C ASN A 195 -0.04 9.70 -14.69
N GLN A 196 0.30 8.47 -14.25
CA GLN A 196 -0.59 7.52 -13.59
C GLN A 196 -0.18 7.34 -12.12
N SER A 197 -1.12 6.94 -11.26
CA SER A 197 -0.79 6.56 -9.87
C SER A 197 0.11 5.34 -9.83
N VAL A 198 0.87 5.21 -8.75
CA VAL A 198 1.73 4.05 -8.50
C VAL A 198 0.92 2.74 -8.58
N GLY A 199 -0.27 2.70 -7.99
CA GLY A 199 -1.16 1.54 -8.01
C GLY A 199 -1.67 1.19 -9.41
N GLN A 200 -1.88 2.17 -10.29
CA GLN A 200 -2.22 1.92 -11.70
C GLN A 200 -1.04 1.33 -12.47
N LEU A 201 0.17 1.80 -12.21
CA LEU A 201 1.38 1.30 -12.88
C LEU A 201 1.77 -0.10 -12.39
N LEU A 202 1.56 -0.41 -11.11
CA LEU A 202 1.69 -1.76 -10.57
C LEU A 202 0.66 -2.72 -11.20
N ALA A 203 -0.58 -2.27 -11.39
CA ALA A 203 -1.62 -3.05 -12.07
C ALA A 203 -1.26 -3.40 -13.51
N ALA A 204 -0.66 -2.44 -14.22
CA ALA A 204 -0.23 -2.58 -15.60
C ALA A 204 1.12 -3.31 -15.74
N ASN A 205 1.71 -3.79 -14.62
CA ASN A 205 3.04 -4.38 -14.58
C ASN A 205 4.15 -3.45 -15.15
N ALA A 206 3.92 -2.14 -15.12
CA ALA A 206 4.88 -1.10 -15.52
C ALA A 206 5.83 -0.72 -14.37
N LEU A 207 5.36 -0.87 -13.12
CA LEU A 207 6.19 -0.86 -11.92
C LEU A 207 6.18 -2.23 -11.26
N GLU A 208 7.25 -2.51 -10.52
CA GLU A 208 7.36 -3.62 -9.58
C GLU A 208 7.60 -3.07 -8.19
N ASP A 209 6.83 -3.51 -7.20
CA ASP A 209 7.19 -3.32 -5.79
C ASP A 209 8.36 -4.24 -5.42
N VAL A 210 9.47 -3.62 -5.04
CA VAL A 210 10.72 -4.26 -4.60
C VAL A 210 11.10 -3.80 -3.19
N THR A 211 10.11 -3.40 -2.40
CA THR A 211 10.31 -2.89 -1.06
C THR A 211 10.97 -3.94 -0.17
N PRO A 212 12.15 -3.65 0.43
CA PRO A 212 12.86 -4.61 1.26
C PRO A 212 12.01 -5.11 2.42
N GLY A 213 11.99 -6.42 2.64
CA GLY A 213 11.30 -7.04 3.77
C GLY A 213 9.78 -7.17 3.64
N ARG A 214 9.17 -6.71 2.54
CA ARG A 214 7.73 -6.89 2.30
C ARG A 214 7.47 -8.21 1.58
N VAL A 215 6.58 -9.06 2.09
CA VAL A 215 6.11 -10.22 1.31
C VAL A 215 5.20 -9.75 0.21
N ARG A 216 5.53 -10.15 -1.01
CA ARG A 216 4.66 -10.02 -2.16
C ARG A 216 3.47 -10.93 -1.93
N THR A 217 2.37 -10.37 -1.45
CA THR A 217 1.10 -11.11 -1.44
C THR A 217 0.73 -11.39 -2.90
N PRO A 218 0.47 -12.65 -3.29
CA PRO A 218 0.08 -12.95 -4.66
C PRO A 218 -1.12 -12.10 -5.07
N GLN A 219 -1.08 -11.51 -6.27
CA GLN A 219 -2.22 -10.86 -6.92
C GLN A 219 -3.34 -11.90 -7.13
N ARG A 220 -4.17 -12.18 -6.11
CA ARG A 220 -5.46 -12.88 -6.33
C ARG A 220 -6.50 -11.85 -6.78
N ALA A 221 -7.53 -12.33 -7.47
CA ALA A 221 -8.71 -11.52 -7.82
C ALA A 221 -9.26 -10.77 -6.59
N VAL A 222 -9.73 -9.53 -6.77
CA VAL A 222 -10.37 -8.72 -5.72
C VAL A 222 -11.35 -9.63 -4.95
N PRO A 223 -11.20 -9.80 -3.62
CA PRO A 223 -12.11 -10.64 -2.87
C PRO A 223 -13.51 -10.12 -3.08
N LYS A 224 -14.39 -10.97 -3.64
CA LYS A 224 -15.81 -10.65 -3.70
C LYS A 224 -16.26 -10.42 -2.27
N PRO A 225 -16.90 -9.28 -1.96
CA PRO A 225 -17.30 -9.00 -0.59
C PRO A 225 -18.27 -10.08 -0.14
N ALA A 226 -18.11 -10.57 1.10
CA ALA A 226 -18.94 -11.67 1.62
C ALA A 226 -20.43 -11.28 1.73
N LYS A 227 -20.74 -9.98 1.72
CA LYS A 227 -22.10 -9.45 1.57
C LYS A 227 -22.09 -8.43 0.42
N PRO A 228 -23.19 -8.26 -0.32
CA PRO A 228 -23.30 -7.22 -1.35
C PRO A 228 -22.98 -5.83 -0.79
N VAL A 229 -22.26 -5.02 -1.56
CA VAL A 229 -22.06 -3.59 -1.28
C VAL A 229 -23.15 -2.84 -2.04
N THR A 230 -24.15 -2.34 -1.32
CA THR A 230 -25.37 -1.73 -1.87
C THR A 230 -25.53 -0.26 -1.54
N ASP A 231 -24.79 0.23 -0.56
CA ASP A 231 -24.87 1.60 -0.03
C ASP A 231 -23.59 1.94 0.75
N ARG A 232 -23.54 3.15 1.29
CA ARG A 232 -22.41 3.65 2.08
C ARG A 232 -22.12 2.89 3.37
N PHE A 233 -23.13 2.31 4.02
CA PHE A 233 -22.97 1.57 5.27
C PHE A 233 -22.38 0.19 5.02
N SER A 234 -22.93 -0.53 4.03
CA SER A 234 -22.41 -1.81 3.57
C SER A 234 -21.03 -1.69 2.95
N ALA A 235 -20.70 -0.56 2.30
CA ALA A 235 -19.34 -0.25 1.85
C ALA A 235 -18.36 -0.13 3.02
N HIS A 236 -18.68 0.68 4.03
CA HIS A 236 -17.83 0.82 5.23
C HIS A 236 -17.58 -0.54 5.91
N ALA A 237 -18.64 -1.32 6.15
CA ALA A 237 -18.52 -2.64 6.76
C ALA A 237 -17.76 -3.65 5.88
N ALA A 238 -17.80 -3.51 4.56
CA ALA A 238 -17.00 -4.34 3.65
C ALA A 238 -15.51 -3.94 3.66
N LEU A 239 -15.20 -2.64 3.72
CA LEU A 239 -13.83 -2.12 3.79
C LEU A 239 -13.14 -2.52 5.10
N GLN A 240 -13.84 -2.40 6.24
CA GLN A 240 -13.32 -2.86 7.53
C GLN A 240 -13.01 -4.36 7.53
N ARG A 241 -13.93 -5.18 7.01
CA ARG A 241 -13.70 -6.64 6.87
C ARG A 241 -12.58 -6.99 5.90
N ALA A 242 -12.33 -6.14 4.90
CA ALA A 242 -11.21 -6.27 3.99
C ALA A 242 -9.89 -5.77 4.58
N GLY A 243 -9.90 -5.24 5.82
CA GLY A 243 -8.71 -4.76 6.51
C GLY A 243 -8.19 -3.43 5.98
N ILE A 244 -8.99 -2.68 5.23
CA ILE A 244 -8.58 -1.37 4.69
C ILE A 244 -8.36 -0.40 5.87
N PRO A 245 -7.20 0.31 5.93
CA PRO A 245 -6.97 1.29 6.98
C PRO A 245 -8.08 2.35 7.02
N ASP A 246 -8.56 2.66 8.21
CA ASP A 246 -9.65 3.61 8.43
C ASP A 246 -9.32 5.00 7.87
N GLU A 247 -8.06 5.39 7.89
CA GLU A 247 -7.58 6.70 7.44
C GLU A 247 -7.63 6.87 5.92
N TYR A 248 -7.76 5.79 5.15
CA TYR A 248 -7.69 5.83 3.68
C TYR A 248 -9.00 6.26 3.03
N TYR A 249 -10.08 6.39 3.79
CA TYR A 249 -11.35 6.78 3.24
C TYR A 249 -12.22 7.56 4.23
N ARG A 250 -13.03 8.45 3.68
CA ARG A 250 -14.08 9.19 4.35
C ARG A 250 -15.38 8.93 3.63
N ILE A 251 -16.39 8.55 4.39
CA ILE A 251 -17.76 8.40 3.93
C ILE A 251 -18.59 9.36 4.76
N ASP A 252 -19.05 10.45 4.13
CA ASP A 252 -19.76 11.52 4.83
C ASP A 252 -20.95 10.93 5.63
N SER A 253 -21.07 11.32 6.91
CA SER A 253 -22.09 10.82 7.86
C SER A 253 -22.02 9.34 8.26
N VAL A 254 -20.99 8.58 7.85
CA VAL A 254 -20.86 7.15 8.19
C VAL A 254 -19.50 6.84 8.80
N HIS A 255 -18.44 7.33 8.18
CA HIS A 255 -17.06 7.09 8.57
C HIS A 255 -16.23 8.33 8.31
N GLU A 256 -15.89 9.04 9.37
CA GLU A 256 -15.13 10.29 9.32
C GLU A 256 -13.93 10.17 10.26
N PRO A 257 -12.86 9.47 9.83
CA PRO A 257 -11.68 9.26 10.66
C PRO A 257 -11.13 10.60 11.14
N ARG A 258 -10.82 10.73 12.42
CA ARG A 258 -10.39 12.01 13.02
C ARG A 258 -9.23 12.67 12.24
N LEU A 259 -8.33 11.87 11.71
CA LEU A 259 -7.22 12.31 10.86
C LEU A 259 -7.14 11.36 9.66
N PRO A 260 -7.37 11.86 8.43
CA PRO A 260 -7.18 11.04 7.24
C PRO A 260 -5.69 10.79 6.97
N ALA A 261 -5.43 9.80 6.14
CA ALA A 261 -4.14 9.67 5.49
C ALA A 261 -3.88 10.88 4.59
N THR A 262 -2.63 11.10 4.21
CA THR A 262 -2.23 12.19 3.30
C THR A 262 -2.89 12.08 1.92
N GLU A 263 -3.30 10.87 1.55
CA GLU A 263 -4.13 10.57 0.40
C GLU A 263 -5.30 9.68 0.86
N TYR A 264 -6.53 10.11 0.59
CA TYR A 264 -7.72 9.38 1.02
C TYR A 264 -8.87 9.53 0.03
N TYR A 265 -9.71 8.50 -0.05
CA TYR A 265 -10.93 8.54 -0.84
C TYR A 265 -12.03 9.27 -0.08
N ARG A 266 -12.81 10.10 -0.75
CA ARG A 266 -14.02 10.70 -0.18
C ARG A 266 -15.25 10.27 -0.95
N PHE A 267 -16.24 9.76 -0.23
CA PHE A 267 -17.54 9.35 -0.75
C PHE A 267 -18.64 10.17 -0.09
N ARG A 268 -19.37 10.94 -0.90
CA ARG A 268 -20.35 11.91 -0.41
C ARG A 268 -21.51 12.13 -1.38
N ARG A 269 -22.57 12.79 -0.89
CA ARG A 269 -23.69 13.24 -1.73
C ARG A 269 -23.60 14.75 -1.95
N VAL A 270 -23.57 15.18 -3.21
CA VAL A 270 -23.49 16.60 -3.62
C VAL A 270 -24.49 16.86 -4.74
N ALA A 271 -25.32 17.89 -4.58
CA ALA A 271 -26.33 18.30 -5.57
C ALA A 271 -27.17 17.11 -6.09
N GLY A 272 -27.63 16.26 -5.16
CA GLY A 272 -28.44 15.09 -5.47
C GLY A 272 -27.69 13.88 -6.06
N ARG A 273 -26.41 14.01 -6.39
CA ARG A 273 -25.57 12.93 -6.95
C ARG A 273 -24.56 12.40 -5.94
N TRP A 274 -24.16 11.16 -6.14
CA TRP A 274 -23.10 10.50 -5.37
C TRP A 274 -21.75 10.77 -6.02
N GLU A 275 -20.84 11.40 -5.28
CA GLU A 275 -19.49 11.70 -5.72
C GLU A 275 -18.48 10.78 -5.04
N LEU A 276 -17.60 10.19 -5.85
CA LEU A 276 -16.37 9.57 -5.38
C LEU A 276 -15.20 10.44 -5.84
N SER A 277 -14.35 10.86 -4.91
CA SER A 277 -13.13 11.63 -5.19
C SER A 277 -11.93 11.04 -4.46
N LEU A 278 -10.73 11.30 -4.96
CA LEU A 278 -9.48 11.09 -4.24
C LEU A 278 -8.95 12.45 -3.81
N ASN A 279 -8.67 12.61 -2.52
CA ASN A 279 -7.86 13.72 -2.04
C ASN A 279 -6.38 13.33 -2.20
N GLU A 280 -5.61 14.16 -2.91
CA GLU A 280 -4.15 14.07 -2.96
C GLU A 280 -3.62 15.48 -2.76
N ARG A 281 -2.72 15.66 -1.80
CA ARG A 281 -2.12 16.96 -1.48
C ARG A 281 -3.15 18.08 -1.20
N GLY A 282 -4.27 17.75 -0.57
CA GLY A 282 -5.33 18.73 -0.26
C GLY A 282 -6.24 19.06 -1.43
N GLU A 283 -6.01 18.51 -2.62
CA GLU A 283 -6.85 18.69 -3.79
C GLU A 283 -7.79 17.49 -3.99
N ASN A 284 -9.09 17.76 -4.14
CA ASN A 284 -10.07 16.73 -4.43
C ASN A 284 -10.18 16.50 -5.94
N ARG A 285 -9.64 15.37 -6.41
CA ARG A 285 -9.84 14.91 -7.77
C ARG A 285 -11.10 14.08 -7.86
N LEU A 286 -12.11 14.58 -8.57
CA LEU A 286 -13.32 13.82 -8.87
C LEU A 286 -12.96 12.57 -9.69
N ILE A 287 -13.31 11.39 -9.17
CA ILE A 287 -13.14 10.12 -9.88
C ILE A 287 -14.36 9.87 -10.75
N ALA A 288 -15.56 9.99 -10.17
CA ALA A 288 -16.82 9.79 -10.88
C ALA A 288 -18.02 10.32 -10.09
N ARG A 289 -19.12 10.58 -10.83
CA ARG A 289 -20.44 10.89 -10.28
C ARG A 289 -21.44 9.80 -10.64
N TYR A 290 -22.26 9.41 -9.68
CA TYR A 290 -23.28 8.38 -9.85
C TYR A 290 -24.66 8.94 -9.47
N ALA A 291 -25.70 8.47 -10.14
CA ALA A 291 -27.08 8.69 -9.70
C ALA A 291 -27.46 7.67 -8.61
N ASP A 292 -27.00 6.43 -8.77
CA ASP A 292 -27.22 5.31 -7.87
C ASP A 292 -26.11 5.18 -6.82
N GLU A 293 -26.49 5.12 -5.54
CA GLU A 293 -25.58 4.96 -4.41
C GLU A 293 -24.80 3.64 -4.51
N SER A 294 -25.48 2.57 -4.90
CA SER A 294 -24.93 1.21 -4.95
C SER A 294 -23.73 1.14 -5.89
N ARG A 295 -23.83 1.75 -7.08
CA ARG A 295 -22.71 1.83 -8.03
C ARG A 295 -21.53 2.63 -7.48
N ALA A 296 -21.78 3.72 -6.78
CA ALA A 296 -20.72 4.53 -6.16
C ALA A 296 -20.02 3.75 -5.03
N ALA A 297 -20.80 3.10 -4.17
CA ALA A 297 -20.32 2.27 -3.07
C ALA A 297 -19.47 1.08 -3.58
N GLN A 298 -19.92 0.39 -4.62
CA GLN A 298 -19.16 -0.68 -5.26
C GLN A 298 -17.87 -0.17 -5.91
N ARG A 299 -17.90 1.04 -6.50
CA ARG A 299 -16.70 1.66 -7.04
C ARG A 299 -15.69 1.95 -5.92
N LEU A 300 -16.10 2.56 -4.81
CA LEU A 300 -15.24 2.84 -3.67
C LEU A 300 -14.57 1.56 -3.15
N TYR A 301 -15.34 0.49 -2.94
CA TYR A 301 -14.81 -0.80 -2.48
C TYR A 301 -13.73 -1.34 -3.43
N ARG A 302 -14.00 -1.35 -4.74
CA ARG A 302 -13.00 -1.81 -5.73
C ARG A 302 -11.74 -0.97 -5.69
N GLU A 303 -11.86 0.35 -5.67
CA GLU A 303 -10.71 1.26 -5.65
C GLU A 303 -9.76 0.98 -4.48
N LEU A 304 -10.30 0.88 -3.25
CA LEU A 304 -9.49 0.70 -2.04
C LEU A 304 -8.94 -0.73 -1.91
N VAL A 305 -9.75 -1.74 -2.24
CA VAL A 305 -9.31 -3.14 -2.13
C VAL A 305 -8.34 -3.53 -3.24
N GLU A 306 -8.49 -2.99 -4.46
CA GLU A 306 -7.50 -3.23 -5.52
C GLU A 306 -6.15 -2.60 -5.20
N GLN A 307 -6.13 -1.43 -4.55
CA GLN A 307 -4.88 -0.75 -4.20
C GLN A 307 -4.03 -1.53 -3.19
N GLN A 308 -4.65 -2.05 -2.13
CA GLN A 308 -3.96 -2.80 -1.08
C GLN A 308 -3.33 -4.11 -1.56
N ARG A 309 -3.73 -4.63 -2.73
CA ARG A 309 -3.15 -5.84 -3.31
C ARG A 309 -2.02 -5.56 -4.29
N ARG A 310 -1.91 -4.32 -4.75
CA ARG A 310 -1.00 -3.93 -5.83
C ARG A 310 0.29 -3.32 -5.32
N GLY A 311 0.24 -2.66 -4.15
CA GLY A 311 1.41 -2.63 -3.29
C GLY A 311 1.60 -4.04 -2.79
#